data_AF-A0A2D6KXB6-F1
#
_entry.id   AF-A0A2D6KXB6-F1
#
_cell.length_a   1.000
_cell.length_b   1.000
_cell.length_c   1.000
_cell.angle_alpha   90.00
_cell.angle_beta   90.00
_cell.angle_gamma   90.00
#
_symmetry.space_group_name_H-M   'P 1'
#
loop_
_entity.id
_entity.type
_entity.pdbx_description
1 polymer ?
#
loop_
_entity_poly.entity_id
_entity_poly.type
_entity_poly.pdbx_seq_one_letter_code
_entity_poly.pdbx_strand_id
1 'polypeptide(L)'
;MTTVLSFGAYYDKDWAWLTLGMIFLVVLINLFYAYLKISSGFITFGAASFFSSVGFFISMVSLRKKRFRSEEEIEIVQPPKIQPPKRVSKEFMPGKYVASQTGKRYHAPKCQWAKKINEDKAVWFDTEEEAEREGYEKDKCVA
;
A
#
# COMPACT_ATOMS: atom_id res chain seq x y z
N MET A 1 32.82 -11.90 -16.34
CA MET A 1 31.62 -11.08 -16.64
C MET A 1 30.35 -11.75 -16.15
N THR A 2 30.13 -13.03 -16.46
CA THR A 2 29.00 -13.84 -15.94
C THR A 2 28.99 -13.96 -14.41
N THR A 3 30.15 -14.14 -13.78
CA THR A 3 30.28 -14.26 -12.31
C THR A 3 29.86 -13.00 -11.55
N VAL A 4 30.11 -11.81 -12.11
CA VAL A 4 29.75 -10.51 -11.51
C VAL A 4 28.26 -10.26 -11.61
N LEU A 5 27.63 -10.66 -12.72
CA LEU A 5 26.17 -10.58 -12.91
C LEU A 5 25.45 -11.57 -11.98
N SER A 6 25.96 -12.79 -11.84
CA SER A 6 25.41 -13.77 -10.90
C SER A 6 25.50 -13.30 -9.45
N PHE A 7 26.63 -12.70 -9.06
CA PHE A 7 26.81 -12.13 -7.72
C PHE A 7 25.89 -10.91 -7.51
N GLY A 8 25.78 -10.01 -8.50
CA GLY A 8 24.89 -8.86 -8.43
C GLY A 8 23.40 -9.21 -8.36
N ALA A 9 22.97 -10.25 -9.08
CA ALA A 9 21.60 -10.76 -9.03
C ALA A 9 21.31 -11.49 -7.71
N TYR A 10 22.30 -12.21 -7.15
CA TYR A 10 22.17 -12.90 -5.87
C TYR A 10 22.04 -11.93 -4.68
N TYR A 11 22.75 -10.80 -4.72
CA TYR A 11 22.68 -9.76 -3.68
C TYR A 11 21.65 -8.66 -3.96
N ASP A 12 20.76 -8.86 -4.92
CA ASP A 12 19.66 -7.96 -5.23
C ASP A 12 20.06 -6.49 -5.47
N LYS A 13 21.20 -6.28 -6.13
CA LYS A 13 21.67 -4.93 -6.43
C LYS A 13 21.05 -4.42 -7.73
N ASP A 14 20.49 -3.21 -7.68
CA ASP A 14 19.81 -2.56 -8.82
C ASP A 14 20.68 -2.47 -10.10
N TRP A 15 22.00 -2.35 -9.94
CA TRP A 15 22.93 -2.31 -11.07
C TRP A 15 23.01 -3.63 -11.87
N ALA A 16 22.72 -4.77 -11.25
CA ALA A 16 22.69 -6.05 -11.95
C ALA A 16 21.53 -6.13 -12.96
N TRP A 17 20.38 -5.56 -12.60
CA TRP A 17 19.22 -5.47 -13.49
C TRP A 17 19.43 -4.49 -14.64
N LEU A 18 20.06 -3.33 -14.36
CA LEU A 18 20.43 -2.37 -15.40
C LEU A 18 21.42 -2.97 -16.41
N THR A 19 22.47 -3.64 -15.93
CA THR A 19 23.47 -4.29 -16.79
C THR A 19 22.86 -5.44 -17.62
N LEU A 20 22.00 -6.26 -17.02
CA LEU A 20 21.27 -7.31 -17.72
C LEU A 20 20.35 -6.73 -18.82
N GLY A 21 19.63 -5.65 -18.51
CA GLY A 21 18.78 -4.94 -19.48
C GLY A 21 19.59 -4.38 -20.65
N MET A 22 20.76 -3.79 -20.40
CA MET A 22 21.64 -3.28 -21.45
C MET A 22 22.17 -4.38 -22.38
N ILE A 23 22.53 -5.55 -21.84
CA ILE A 23 22.96 -6.70 -22.66
C ILE A 23 21.81 -7.15 -23.57
N PHE A 24 20.60 -7.26 -23.02
CA PHE A 24 19.42 -7.66 -23.79
C PHE A 24 19.08 -6.64 -24.90
N LEU A 25 19.21 -5.34 -24.61
CA LEU A 25 19.02 -4.27 -25.59
C LEU A 25 20.01 -4.39 -26.77
N VAL A 26 21.29 -4.63 -26.48
CA VAL A 26 22.33 -4.82 -27.51
C VAL A 26 22.03 -6.04 -28.38
N VAL A 27 21.59 -7.15 -27.77
CA VAL A 27 21.19 -8.36 -28.52
C VAL A 27 19.97 -8.08 -29.39
N LEU A 28 18.99 -7.31 -28.91
CA LEU A 28 17.80 -6.93 -29.66
C LEU A 28 18.17 -6.05 -30.87
N ILE A 29 19.05 -5.06 -30.68
CA ILE A 29 19.57 -4.22 -31.78
C ILE A 29 20.32 -5.08 -32.81
N ASN A 30 21.14 -6.02 -32.37
CA ASN A 30 21.89 -6.91 -33.27
C ASN A 30 20.94 -7.84 -34.07
N LEU A 31 19.90 -8.38 -33.42
CA LEU A 31 18.83 -9.14 -34.07
C LEU A 31 18.06 -8.28 -35.08
N PHE A 32 17.71 -7.05 -34.71
CA PHE A 32 17.03 -6.10 -35.60
C PHE A 32 17.88 -5.78 -36.83
N TYR A 33 19.18 -5.55 -36.65
CA TYR A 33 20.10 -5.34 -37.75
C TYR A 33 20.23 -6.58 -38.64
N ALA A 34 20.29 -7.78 -38.05
CA ALA A 34 20.28 -9.03 -38.80
C ALA A 34 18.99 -9.19 -39.62
N TYR A 35 17.83 -8.81 -39.08
CA TYR A 35 16.54 -8.84 -39.80
C TYR A 35 16.48 -7.88 -40.98
N LEU A 36 17.00 -6.67 -40.82
CA LEU A 36 17.09 -5.72 -41.93
C LEU A 36 18.00 -6.25 -43.06
N LYS A 37 18.99 -7.08 -42.74
CA LYS A 37 20.02 -7.53 -43.68
C LYS A 37 19.76 -8.92 -44.27
N ILE A 38 19.10 -9.80 -43.53
CA ILE A 38 18.82 -11.19 -43.94
C ILE A 38 17.34 -11.27 -44.34
N SER A 39 17.10 -11.35 -45.64
CA SER A 39 15.80 -11.69 -46.25
C SER A 39 15.48 -13.18 -46.02
N SER A 40 15.42 -13.61 -44.75
CA SER A 40 14.93 -14.94 -44.37
C SER A 40 13.66 -14.80 -43.53
N GLY A 41 12.72 -15.71 -43.77
CA GLY A 41 11.29 -15.53 -43.53
C GLY A 41 10.90 -15.00 -42.15
N PHE A 42 9.89 -14.12 -42.19
CA PHE A 42 9.17 -13.42 -41.11
C PHE A 42 8.87 -14.27 -39.85
N ILE A 43 8.79 -15.59 -40.00
CA ILE A 43 8.43 -16.56 -38.95
C ILE A 43 9.50 -16.64 -37.84
N THR A 44 10.79 -16.67 -38.20
CA THR A 44 11.88 -16.78 -37.20
C THR A 44 12.00 -15.50 -36.37
N PHE A 45 11.81 -14.35 -37.02
CA PHE A 45 11.86 -13.05 -36.38
C PHE A 45 10.63 -12.76 -35.50
N GLY A 46 9.45 -13.16 -35.97
CA GLY A 46 8.21 -13.07 -35.20
C GLY A 46 8.27 -13.88 -33.90
N ALA A 47 8.77 -15.11 -33.96
CA ALA A 47 8.94 -15.95 -32.77
C ALA A 47 9.93 -15.33 -31.76
N ALA A 48 11.11 -14.88 -32.20
CA ALA A 48 12.10 -14.27 -31.33
C ALA A 48 11.60 -12.96 -30.68
N SER A 49 10.83 -12.16 -31.42
CA SER A 49 10.23 -10.92 -30.93
C SER A 49 9.13 -11.18 -29.90
N PHE A 50 8.31 -12.23 -30.11
CA PHE A 50 7.28 -12.64 -29.16
C PHE A 50 7.88 -13.14 -27.84
N PHE A 51 8.85 -14.05 -27.88
CA PHE A 51 9.49 -14.56 -26.65
C PHE A 51 10.24 -13.45 -25.89
N SER A 52 10.86 -12.50 -26.58
CA SER A 52 11.49 -11.33 -25.94
C SER A 52 10.47 -10.42 -25.28
N SER A 53 9.35 -10.14 -25.94
CA SER A 53 8.27 -9.33 -25.38
C SER A 53 7.67 -10.00 -24.14
N VAL A 54 7.35 -11.29 -24.22
CA VAL A 54 6.83 -12.06 -23.09
C VAL A 54 7.83 -12.07 -21.92
N GLY A 55 9.12 -12.29 -22.21
CA GLY A 55 10.18 -12.23 -21.18
C GLY A 55 10.29 -10.84 -20.53
N PHE A 56 10.14 -9.77 -21.31
CA PHE A 56 10.14 -8.39 -20.81
C PHE A 56 8.93 -8.12 -19.90
N PHE A 57 7.72 -8.55 -20.29
CA PHE A 57 6.53 -8.38 -19.46
C PHE A 57 6.59 -9.23 -18.18
N ILE A 58 7.09 -10.46 -18.24
CA ILE A 58 7.32 -11.30 -17.04
C ILE A 58 8.34 -10.64 -16.11
N SER A 59 9.43 -10.10 -16.65
CA SER A 59 10.44 -9.35 -15.87
C SER A 59 9.84 -8.10 -15.22
N MET A 60 9.05 -7.32 -15.98
CA MET A 60 8.39 -6.11 -15.48
C MET A 60 7.36 -6.41 -14.38
N VAL A 61 6.57 -7.48 -14.55
CA VAL A 61 5.62 -7.94 -13.52
C VAL A 61 6.35 -8.44 -12.28
N SER A 62 7.51 -9.10 -12.43
CA SER A 62 8.34 -9.56 -11.32
C SER A 62 8.91 -8.39 -10.50
N LEU A 63 9.39 -7.33 -11.16
CA LEU A 63 9.85 -6.11 -10.49
C LEU A 63 8.71 -5.38 -9.77
N ARG A 64 7.50 -5.37 -10.34
CA ARG A 64 6.30 -4.82 -9.70
C ARG A 64 5.90 -5.62 -8.44
N LYS A 65 5.99 -6.95 -8.49
CA LYS A 65 5.72 -7.83 -7.33
C LYS A 65 6.71 -7.61 -6.19
N LYS A 66 7.98 -7.34 -6.53
CA LYS A 66 9.02 -7.02 -5.54
C LYS A 66 8.82 -5.66 -4.86
N ARG A 67 8.37 -4.65 -5.62
CA ARG A 67 7.96 -3.35 -5.08
C ARG A 67 6.75 -3.51 -4.15
N PHE A 68 5.76 -4.31 -4.53
CA PHE A 68 4.60 -4.60 -3.68
C PHE A 68 4.99 -5.36 -2.40
N ARG A 69 5.88 -6.36 -2.50
CA ARG A 69 6.36 -7.13 -1.34
C ARG A 69 7.25 -6.31 -0.40
N SER A 70 8.04 -5.37 -0.93
CA SER A 70 8.81 -4.44 -0.08
C SER A 70 7.90 -3.41 0.59
N GLU A 71 6.85 -2.95 -0.08
CA GLU A 71 5.80 -2.14 0.55
C GLU A 71 5.05 -2.91 1.65
N GLU A 72 4.71 -4.19 1.40
CA GLU A 72 3.99 -5.09 2.32
C GLU A 72 4.86 -5.58 3.50
N GLU A 73 6.16 -5.83 3.29
CA GLU A 73 7.09 -6.26 4.35
C GLU A 73 7.52 -5.09 5.25
N ILE A 74 7.56 -3.86 4.72
CA ILE A 74 7.77 -2.64 5.53
C ILE A 74 6.50 -2.28 6.33
N GLU A 75 5.32 -2.76 5.93
CA GLU A 75 4.07 -2.55 6.66
C GLU A 75 3.94 -3.43 7.93
N ILE A 76 4.73 -4.49 8.12
CA ILE A 76 4.60 -5.36 9.31
C ILE A 76 5.32 -4.79 10.56
N VAL A 77 5.92 -3.60 10.48
CA VAL A 77 6.47 -2.88 11.67
C VAL A 77 5.72 -1.57 11.94
N GLN A 78 4.77 -1.16 11.09
CA GLN A 78 3.85 -0.08 11.42
C GLN A 78 2.45 -0.65 11.64
N PRO A 79 1.80 -0.39 12.79
CA PRO A 79 0.40 -0.74 12.95
C PRO A 79 -0.39 -0.13 11.78
N PRO A 80 -1.40 -0.85 11.26
CA PRO A 80 -2.14 -0.44 10.07
C PRO A 80 -2.64 0.98 10.26
N LYS A 81 -2.26 1.88 9.35
CA LYS A 81 -2.81 3.23 9.31
C LYS A 81 -4.20 3.11 8.70
N ILE A 82 -5.14 2.71 9.55
CA ILE A 82 -6.58 2.69 9.27
C ILE A 82 -6.90 4.09 8.73
N GLN A 83 -7.22 4.17 7.44
CA GLN A 83 -7.81 5.39 6.90
C GLN A 83 -9.05 5.65 7.73
N PRO A 84 -9.18 6.82 8.40
CA PRO A 84 -10.36 7.10 9.19
C PRO A 84 -11.57 6.87 8.28
N PRO A 85 -12.57 6.09 8.73
CA PRO A 85 -13.76 5.84 7.93
C PRO A 85 -14.27 7.18 7.43
N LYS A 86 -14.47 7.26 6.11
CA LYS A 86 -15.07 8.39 5.41
C LYS A 86 -16.18 8.92 6.30
N ARG A 87 -15.95 10.08 6.93
CA ARG A 87 -16.92 10.72 7.84
C ARG A 87 -18.15 11.03 6.99
N VAL A 88 -19.09 10.11 6.97
CA VAL A 88 -20.48 10.44 6.80
C VAL A 88 -20.74 11.39 7.96
N SER A 89 -20.96 12.65 7.65
CA SER A 89 -21.43 13.64 8.59
C SER A 89 -22.78 13.16 9.11
N LYS A 90 -22.77 12.29 10.13
CA LYS A 90 -23.91 12.12 11.01
C LYS A 90 -24.06 13.48 11.68
N GLU A 91 -25.17 14.16 11.40
CA GLU A 91 -25.59 15.32 12.17
C GLU A 91 -25.53 14.92 13.64
N PHE A 92 -24.65 15.59 14.40
CA PHE A 92 -24.45 15.32 15.81
C PHE A 92 -25.66 15.85 16.57
N MET A 93 -26.66 14.99 16.78
CA MET A 93 -27.70 15.24 17.76
C MET A 93 -27.13 15.01 19.17
N PRO A 94 -27.49 15.83 20.17
CA PRO A 94 -27.07 15.60 21.54
C PRO A 94 -27.67 14.29 22.07
N GLY A 95 -26.88 13.22 22.06
CA GLY A 95 -27.22 11.92 22.64
C GLY A 95 -27.21 11.92 24.18
N LYS A 96 -27.48 10.76 24.78
CA LYS A 96 -27.52 10.61 26.26
C LYS A 96 -26.14 10.61 26.91
N TYR A 97 -25.10 10.26 26.17
CA TYR A 97 -23.72 10.22 26.65
C TYR A 97 -22.80 10.91 25.65
N VAL A 98 -21.73 11.53 26.15
CA VAL A 98 -20.76 12.26 25.32
C VAL A 98 -19.33 11.86 25.68
N ALA A 99 -18.53 11.57 24.68
CA ALA A 99 -17.10 11.38 24.78
C ALA A 99 -16.36 12.36 23.86
N SER A 100 -15.05 12.47 24.04
CA SER A 100 -14.18 13.18 23.08
C SER A 100 -13.57 12.19 22.11
N GLN A 101 -13.45 12.54 20.83
CA GLN A 101 -12.71 11.77 19.81
C GLN A 101 -11.28 11.43 20.25
N THR A 102 -10.68 12.24 21.13
CA THR A 102 -9.32 12.01 21.67
C THR A 102 -9.32 11.50 23.11
N GLY A 103 -10.49 11.40 23.74
CA GLY A 103 -10.65 10.94 25.12
C GLY A 103 -10.80 9.43 25.17
N LYS A 104 -10.60 8.85 26.36
CA LYS A 104 -10.87 7.43 26.61
C LYS A 104 -12.19 7.18 27.31
N ARG A 105 -12.82 8.20 27.88
CA ARG A 105 -14.01 8.07 28.72
C ARG A 105 -15.21 8.79 28.13
N TYR A 106 -16.38 8.23 28.38
CA TYR A 106 -17.66 8.87 28.11
C TYR A 106 -18.28 9.41 29.41
N HIS A 107 -19.06 10.47 29.27
CA HIS A 107 -19.62 11.25 30.37
C HIS A 107 -21.10 11.53 30.15
N ALA A 108 -21.85 11.78 31.23
CA ALA A 108 -23.19 12.31 31.12
C ALA A 108 -23.15 13.81 30.70
N PRO A 109 -24.12 14.34 29.93
CA PRO A 109 -24.09 15.71 29.40
C PRO A 109 -24.06 16.79 30.50
N LYS A 110 -24.60 16.46 31.68
CA LYS A 110 -24.60 17.34 32.86
C LYS A 110 -23.28 17.34 33.63
N CYS A 111 -22.35 16.45 33.28
CA CYS A 111 -21.06 16.32 33.96
C CYS A 111 -20.14 17.52 33.67
N GLN A 112 -19.33 17.91 34.65
CA GLN A 112 -18.36 18.99 34.48
C GLN A 112 -17.34 18.70 33.38
N TRP A 113 -16.97 17.42 33.21
CA TRP A 113 -16.03 16.98 32.17
C TRP A 113 -16.65 17.02 30.78
N ALA A 114 -17.95 16.69 30.65
CA ALA A 114 -18.67 16.80 29.39
C ALA A 114 -18.65 18.23 28.83
N LYS A 115 -18.84 19.23 29.70
CA LYS A 115 -18.81 20.66 29.31
C LYS A 115 -17.45 21.15 28.83
N LYS A 116 -16.37 20.43 29.13
CA LYS A 116 -15.00 20.76 28.69
C LYS A 116 -14.64 20.12 27.35
N ILE A 117 -15.50 19.27 26.80
CA ILE A 117 -15.28 18.63 25.51
C ILE A 117 -15.58 19.67 24.42
N ASN A 118 -14.64 19.87 23.50
CA ASN A 118 -14.87 20.72 22.33
C ASN A 118 -15.95 20.08 21.45
N GLU A 119 -16.95 20.87 21.05
CA GLU A 119 -18.08 20.40 20.24
C GLU A 119 -17.63 19.71 18.94
N ASP A 120 -16.59 20.25 18.28
CA ASP A 120 -16.00 19.67 17.05
C ASP A 120 -15.42 18.27 17.23
N LYS A 121 -15.07 17.92 18.48
CA LYS A 121 -14.48 16.64 18.87
C LYS A 121 -15.43 15.81 19.72
N ALA A 122 -16.66 16.27 19.96
CA ALA A 122 -17.64 15.51 20.72
C ALA A 122 -18.13 14.31 19.90
N VAL A 123 -18.28 13.17 20.56
CA VAL A 123 -18.91 11.96 20.05
C VAL A 123 -20.07 11.66 20.97
N TRP A 124 -21.28 11.62 20.42
CA TRP A 124 -22.50 11.38 21.18
C TRP A 124 -22.97 9.95 20.99
N PHE A 125 -23.38 9.31 22.08
CA PHE A 125 -23.91 7.95 22.11
C PHE A 125 -25.29 7.94 22.74
N ASP A 126 -26.15 7.05 22.27
CA ASP A 126 -27.50 6.89 22.82
C ASP A 126 -27.54 5.91 24.00
N THR A 127 -26.62 4.94 24.03
CA THR A 127 -26.52 3.93 25.08
C THR A 127 -25.08 3.73 25.58
N GLU A 128 -24.93 3.23 26.81
CA GLU A 128 -23.61 2.95 27.42
C GLU A 128 -22.88 1.84 26.65
N GLU A 129 -23.63 0.82 26.20
CA GLU A 129 -23.08 -0.31 25.45
C GLU A 129 -22.53 0.12 24.08
N GLU A 130 -23.11 1.16 23.47
CA GLU A 130 -22.58 1.72 22.23
C GLU A 130 -21.22 2.38 22.47
N ALA A 131 -21.09 3.17 23.53
CA ALA A 131 -19.82 3.79 23.91
C ALA A 131 -18.74 2.76 24.25
N GLU A 132 -19.11 1.70 24.97
CA GLU A 132 -18.19 0.62 25.35
C GLU A 132 -17.74 -0.23 24.15
N ARG A 133 -18.65 -0.53 23.21
CA ARG A 133 -18.29 -1.22 21.95
C ARG A 133 -17.31 -0.42 21.11
N GLU A 134 -17.41 0.91 21.14
CA GLU A 134 -16.49 1.84 20.47
C GLU A 134 -15.18 2.04 21.28
N GLY A 135 -15.04 1.37 22.43
CA GLY A 135 -13.81 1.35 23.23
C GLY A 135 -13.69 2.46 24.27
N TYR A 136 -14.79 3.15 24.60
CA TYR A 136 -14.81 4.17 25.65
C TYR A 136 -15.17 3.58 27.01
N GLU A 137 -14.50 4.05 28.06
CA GLU A 137 -14.72 3.65 29.45
C GLU A 137 -15.72 4.56 30.17
N LYS A 138 -16.50 3.98 31.08
CA LYS A 138 -17.45 4.73 31.93
C LYS A 138 -16.72 5.67 32.88
N ASP A 139 -17.02 6.97 32.82
CA ASP A 139 -16.52 7.92 33.82
C ASP A 139 -17.38 7.91 35.10
N LYS A 140 -16.82 8.41 36.20
CA LYS A 140 -17.49 8.45 37.51
C LYS A 140 -18.82 9.22 37.52
N CYS A 141 -19.05 10.09 36.53
CA CYS A 141 -20.28 10.87 36.43
C CYS A 141 -21.39 10.22 35.59
N VAL A 142 -21.16 8.99 35.14
CA VAL A 142 -22.17 8.13 34.53
C VAL A 142 -22.59 7.14 35.61
N ALA A 143 -23.86 7.19 36.03
CA ALA A 143 -24.44 6.31 37.04
C ALA A 143 -25.22 5.21 36.34
#